data_AF-A0A3N5HJZ3-F1
#
_entry.id   AF-A0A3N5HJZ3-F1
#
_cell.length_a   1.000
_cell.length_b   1.000
_cell.length_c   1.000
_cell.angle_alpha   90.00
_cell.angle_beta   90.00
_cell.angle_gamma   90.00
#
_symmetry.space_group_name_H-M   'P 1'
#
loop_
_entity.id
_entity.type
_entity.pdbx_description
1 polymer ?
#
loop_
_entity_poly.entity_id
_entity_poly.type
_entity_poly.pdbx_seq_one_letter_code
_entity_poly.pdbx_strand_id
1 'polypeptide(L)'
;MTRRTLRNLLATLALAVGPPAAAEGPPTPPAQAADPIGSKLFPPELIMAHQAELGLEDRQREAILKELERAQAQFPRLQWQLQAASQQLSRLLDAPQVDEAKALAQAAEVMKLETEVKRAHLTLLIRIRNTLSDTQRSKLQALRRAGP
;
A
#
# COMPACT_ATOMS: atom_id res chain seq x y z
N MET A 1 -21.31 30.11 21.85
CA MET A 1 -21.74 29.31 20.68
C MET A 1 -21.30 27.86 20.90
N THR A 2 -21.97 27.04 21.75
CA THR A 2 -23.13 26.15 21.44
C THR A 2 -22.96 25.44 20.09
N ARG A 3 -22.79 24.11 19.98
CA ARG A 3 -23.42 23.01 20.74
C ARG A 3 -22.53 21.73 20.72
N ARG A 4 -22.31 21.18 21.93
CA ARG A 4 -22.17 19.73 22.19
C ARG A 4 -23.49 19.02 21.89
N THR A 5 -23.43 17.69 21.82
CA THR A 5 -24.53 16.68 21.68
C THR A 5 -24.75 16.26 20.22
N LEU A 6 -24.79 14.96 19.87
CA LEU A 6 -25.62 13.91 20.45
C LEU A 6 -24.93 12.54 20.43
N ARG A 7 -24.92 11.90 21.59
CA ARG A 7 -24.70 10.46 21.81
C ARG A 7 -26.05 9.77 21.60
N ASN A 8 -25.97 8.52 21.15
CA ASN A 8 -26.86 7.41 21.44
C ASN A 8 -28.10 7.12 20.57
N LEU A 9 -28.18 5.80 20.28
CA LEU A 9 -29.33 4.90 20.37
C LEU A 9 -30.32 4.85 19.21
N LEU A 10 -30.23 3.76 18.44
CA LEU A 10 -31.38 2.90 18.21
C LEU A 10 -30.90 1.45 18.04
N ALA A 11 -31.00 0.71 19.15
CA ALA A 11 -30.95 -0.74 19.18
C ALA A 11 -32.37 -1.25 18.93
N THR A 12 -32.62 -1.86 17.78
CA THR A 12 -33.82 -2.68 17.55
C THR A 12 -33.49 -4.13 17.82
N LEU A 13 -33.99 -4.63 18.95
CA LEU A 13 -33.98 -6.01 19.38
C LEU A 13 -35.06 -6.78 18.61
N ALA A 14 -34.68 -7.65 17.69
CA ALA A 14 -35.60 -8.63 17.08
C ALA A 14 -35.44 -9.97 17.82
N LEU A 15 -36.40 -10.31 18.68
CA LEU A 15 -36.55 -11.64 19.26
C LEU A 15 -37.19 -12.56 18.22
N ALA A 16 -36.39 -13.37 17.55
CA ALA A 16 -36.85 -14.52 16.79
C ALA A 16 -36.41 -15.79 17.54
N VAL A 17 -37.37 -16.46 18.19
CA VAL A 17 -37.17 -17.81 18.73
C VAL A 17 -37.19 -18.77 17.54
N GLY A 18 -36.01 -19.16 17.07
CA GLY A 18 -35.79 -20.25 16.12
C GLY A 18 -35.24 -21.49 16.82
N PRO A 19 -35.39 -22.70 16.24
CA PRO A 19 -34.87 -23.94 16.79
C PRO A 19 -33.33 -23.89 16.95
N PRO A 20 -32.72 -24.75 17.79
CA PRO A 20 -31.27 -24.74 17.99
C PRO A 20 -30.57 -25.12 16.69
N ALA A 21 -30.21 -24.11 15.90
CA ALA A 21 -29.21 -24.26 14.87
C ALA A 21 -27.91 -24.65 15.58
N ALA A 22 -27.31 -25.76 15.16
CA ALA A 22 -25.96 -26.12 15.53
C ALA A 22 -25.08 -24.87 15.41
N ALA A 23 -24.36 -24.55 16.48
CA ALA A 23 -23.48 -23.39 16.52
C ALA A 23 -22.34 -23.60 15.51
N GLU A 24 -22.59 -23.23 14.25
CA GLU A 24 -21.53 -22.81 13.35
C GLU A 24 -20.90 -21.60 14.02
N GLY A 25 -19.67 -21.78 14.52
CA GLY A 25 -18.88 -20.70 15.06
C GLY A 25 -18.80 -19.55 14.05
N PRO A 26 -18.53 -18.32 14.52
CA PRO A 26 -18.46 -17.16 13.64
C PRO A 26 -17.58 -17.50 12.43
N PRO A 27 -18.03 -17.19 11.19
CA PRO A 27 -17.27 -17.51 9.99
C PRO A 27 -15.87 -16.96 10.17
N THR A 28 -14.87 -17.84 10.18
CA THR A 28 -13.47 -17.44 10.19
C THR A 28 -13.30 -16.50 9.00
N PRO A 29 -12.90 -15.23 9.22
CA PRO A 29 -12.73 -14.31 8.10
C PRO A 29 -11.80 -14.98 7.09
N PRO A 30 -12.12 -14.94 5.78
CA PRO A 30 -11.28 -15.57 4.78
C PRO A 30 -9.86 -15.07 5.00
N ALA A 31 -8.93 -16.01 5.19
CA ALA A 31 -7.51 -15.70 5.29
C ALA A 31 -7.19 -14.80 4.10
N GLN A 32 -6.91 -13.52 4.36
CA GLN A 32 -6.56 -12.57 3.32
C GLN A 32 -5.47 -13.23 2.50
N ALA A 33 -5.77 -13.54 1.23
CA ALA A 33 -4.83 -14.22 0.37
C ALA A 33 -3.53 -13.41 0.42
N ALA A 34 -2.47 -14.04 0.94
CA ALA A 34 -1.21 -13.34 1.19
C ALA A 34 -0.76 -12.70 -0.13
N ASP A 35 -0.46 -11.40 -0.12
CA ASP A 35 -0.02 -10.67 -1.31
C ASP A 35 1.16 -11.42 -1.97
N PRO A 36 0.97 -12.02 -3.16
CA PRO A 36 1.96 -12.90 -3.76
C PRO A 36 3.23 -12.14 -4.18
N ILE A 37 3.14 -10.83 -4.41
CA ILE A 37 4.28 -9.99 -4.78
C ILE A 37 4.90 -9.36 -3.53
N GLY A 38 4.09 -8.68 -2.71
CA GLY A 38 4.57 -8.00 -1.50
C GLY A 38 5.24 -8.95 -0.51
N SER A 39 4.80 -10.21 -0.45
CA SER A 39 5.44 -11.25 0.36
C SER A 39 6.90 -11.55 -0.03
N LYS A 40 7.34 -11.21 -1.24
CA LYS A 40 8.71 -11.48 -1.74
C LYS A 40 9.68 -10.33 -1.52
N LEU A 41 9.18 -9.13 -1.28
CA LEU A 41 9.95 -7.89 -1.14
C LEU A 41 9.98 -7.44 0.32
N PHE A 42 10.79 -6.44 0.67
CA PHE A 42 10.94 -5.96 2.05
C PHE A 42 10.94 -4.43 2.08
N PRO A 43 10.04 -3.79 2.85
CA PRO A 43 10.04 -2.34 2.96
C PRO A 43 11.30 -1.86 3.70
N PRO A 44 11.85 -0.68 3.34
CA PRO A 44 13.03 -0.13 3.97
C PRO A 44 12.90 0.00 5.48
N GLU A 45 11.72 0.38 5.97
CA GLU A 45 11.43 0.61 7.39
C GLU A 45 11.63 -0.66 8.21
N LEU A 46 11.18 -1.82 7.68
CA LEU A 46 11.38 -3.12 8.33
C LEU A 46 12.87 -3.49 8.38
N ILE A 47 13.62 -3.21 7.32
CA ILE A 47 15.06 -3.52 7.29
C ILE A 47 15.80 -2.64 8.30
N MET A 48 15.51 -1.34 8.34
CA MET A 48 16.17 -0.40 9.21
C MET A 48 15.82 -0.62 10.68
N ALA A 49 14.57 -0.96 10.99
CA ALA A 49 14.13 -1.30 12.34
C ALA A 49 14.89 -2.50 12.93
N HIS A 50 15.27 -3.46 12.09
CA HIS A 50 15.96 -4.69 12.50
C HIS A 50 17.43 -4.75 12.03
N GLN A 51 18.06 -3.62 11.73
CA GLN A 51 19.40 -3.60 11.11
C GLN A 51 20.47 -4.32 11.95
N ALA A 52 20.40 -4.21 13.28
CA ALA A 52 21.33 -4.87 14.21
C ALA A 52 21.10 -6.38 14.24
N GLU A 53 19.84 -6.80 14.35
CA GLU A 53 19.45 -8.21 14.31
C GLU A 53 19.81 -8.89 12.99
N LEU A 54 19.74 -8.15 11.88
CA LEU A 54 20.08 -8.65 10.55
C LEU A 54 21.59 -8.69 10.30
N GLY A 55 22.40 -8.13 11.21
CA GLY A 55 23.84 -8.01 11.04
C GLY A 55 24.20 -7.30 9.73
N LEU A 56 23.50 -6.21 9.40
CA LEU A 56 23.80 -5.46 8.18
C LEU A 56 25.26 -4.99 8.21
N GLU A 57 25.95 -5.10 7.08
CA GLU A 57 27.27 -4.52 6.89
C GLU A 57 27.14 -3.04 6.49
N ASP A 58 28.19 -2.24 6.71
CA ASP A 58 28.19 -0.81 6.33
C ASP A 58 27.93 -0.61 4.84
N ARG A 59 28.56 -1.45 4.02
CA ARG A 59 28.34 -1.45 2.57
C ARG A 59 26.88 -1.69 2.19
N GLN A 60 26.18 -2.56 2.92
CA GLN A 60 24.75 -2.82 2.68
C GLN A 60 23.90 -1.62 3.10
N ARG A 61 24.19 -1.02 4.27
CA ARG A 61 23.52 0.22 4.74
C ARG A 61 23.65 1.34 3.71
N GLU A 62 24.87 1.62 3.26
CA GLU A 62 25.14 2.65 2.27
C GLU A 62 24.40 2.39 0.96
N ALA A 63 24.39 1.14 0.47
CA ALA A 63 23.67 0.78 -0.74
C ALA A 63 22.16 1.02 -0.60
N ILE A 64 21.56 0.67 0.54
CA ILE A 64 20.13 0.90 0.81
C ILE A 64 19.82 2.39 0.86
N LEU A 65 20.63 3.19 1.58
CA LEU A 65 20.47 4.65 1.66
C LEU A 65 20.56 5.29 0.28
N LYS A 66 21.51 4.86 -0.56
CA LYS A 66 21.65 5.37 -1.92
C LYS A 66 20.45 5.05 -2.82
N GLU A 67 19.77 3.91 -2.63
CA GLU A 67 18.53 3.63 -3.36
C GLU A 67 17.36 4.48 -2.83
N LEU A 68 17.28 4.72 -1.52
CA LEU A 68 16.30 5.62 -0.91
C LEU A 68 16.45 7.05 -1.43
N GLU A 69 17.66 7.59 -1.47
CA GLU A 69 17.94 8.93 -2.01
C GLU A 69 17.50 9.07 -3.47
N ARG A 70 17.79 8.07 -4.31
CA ARG A 70 17.34 8.05 -5.71
C ARG A 70 15.82 8.07 -5.81
N ALA A 71 15.14 7.28 -4.98
CA ALA A 71 13.68 7.25 -4.94
C ALA A 71 13.09 8.58 -4.45
N GLN A 72 13.69 9.19 -3.42
CA GLN A 72 13.31 10.50 -2.90
C GLN A 72 13.46 11.61 -3.94
N ALA A 73 14.46 11.55 -4.82
CA ALA A 73 14.60 12.50 -5.92
C ALA A 73 13.54 12.29 -7.03
N GLN A 74 13.10 11.05 -7.27
CA GLN A 74 12.20 10.70 -8.37
C GLN A 74 10.71 10.85 -8.01
N PHE A 75 10.29 10.39 -6.83
CA PHE A 75 8.88 10.28 -6.48
C PHE A 75 8.12 11.61 -6.44
N PRO A 76 8.66 12.71 -5.88
CA PRO A 76 7.93 13.99 -5.87
C PRO A 76 7.58 14.48 -7.28
N ARG A 77 8.49 14.26 -8.24
CA ARG A 77 8.25 14.61 -9.64
C ARG A 77 7.11 13.80 -10.24
N LEU A 78 7.12 12.47 -10.05
CA LEU A 78 6.06 11.59 -10.54
C LEU A 78 4.71 11.90 -9.87
N GLN A 79 4.72 12.18 -8.56
CA GLN A 79 3.53 12.55 -7.81
C GLN A 79 2.93 13.84 -8.35
N TRP A 80 3.75 14.86 -8.61
CA TRP A 80 3.27 16.12 -9.16
C TRP A 80 2.68 15.95 -10.56
N GLN A 81 3.33 15.16 -11.42
CA GLN A 81 2.80 14.84 -12.75
C GLN A 81 1.46 14.10 -12.68
N LEU A 82 1.35 13.10 -11.79
CA LEU A 82 0.11 12.35 -11.58
C LEU A 82 -1.01 13.27 -11.11
N GLN A 83 -0.74 14.14 -10.12
CA GLN A 83 -1.73 15.10 -9.63
C GLN A 83 -2.22 16.05 -10.74
N ALA A 84 -1.30 16.57 -11.57
CA ALA A 84 -1.67 17.44 -12.68
C ALA A 84 -2.54 16.68 -13.72
N ALA A 85 -2.17 15.45 -14.07
CA ALA A 85 -2.93 14.63 -15.00
C ALA A 85 -4.31 14.23 -14.45
N SER A 86 -4.41 13.91 -13.16
CA SER A 86 -5.68 13.61 -12.49
C SER A 86 -6.59 14.82 -12.40
N GLN A 87 -6.05 16.01 -12.12
CA GLN A 87 -6.83 17.25 -12.14
C GLN A 87 -7.35 17.58 -13.53
N GLN A 88 -6.55 17.33 -14.57
CA GLN A 88 -7.00 17.52 -15.95
C GLN A 88 -8.12 16.55 -16.32
N LEU A 89 -8.02 15.28 -15.90
CA LEU A 89 -9.10 14.30 -16.09
C LEU A 89 -10.38 14.73 -15.37
N SER A 90 -10.28 15.17 -14.12
CA SER A 90 -11.43 15.68 -13.35
C SER A 90 -12.16 16.78 -14.11
N ARG A 91 -11.43 17.77 -14.65
CA ARG A 91 -12.03 18.87 -15.42
C ARG A 91 -12.75 18.41 -16.68
N LEU A 92 -12.25 17.38 -17.36
CA LEU A 92 -12.92 16.82 -18.54
C LEU A 92 -14.23 16.12 -18.16
N LEU A 93 -14.26 15.49 -16.98
CA LEU A 93 -15.42 14.77 -16.45
C LEU A 93 -16.47 15.71 -15.81
N ASP A 94 -16.09 16.92 -15.41
CA ASP A 94 -17.01 17.95 -14.89
C ASP A 94 -17.93 18.54 -15.99
N ALA A 95 -17.72 18.21 -17.26
CA ALA A 95 -18.55 18.70 -18.36
C ALA A 95 -19.98 18.12 -18.32
N PRO A 96 -21.03 18.92 -18.61
CA PRO A 96 -22.42 18.43 -18.66
C PRO A 96 -22.63 17.29 -19.67
N GLN A 97 -21.85 17.30 -20.76
CA GLN A 97 -21.72 16.19 -21.70
C GLN A 97 -20.23 15.93 -21.89
N VAL A 98 -19.77 14.76 -21.45
CA VAL A 98 -18.36 14.35 -21.51
C VAL A 98 -17.98 14.00 -22.94
N ASP A 99 -16.87 14.58 -23.42
CA ASP A 99 -16.18 14.12 -24.63
C ASP A 99 -15.39 12.86 -24.27
N GLU A 100 -15.97 11.69 -24.57
CA GLU A 100 -15.43 10.39 -24.20
C GLU A 100 -14.00 10.18 -24.73
N ALA A 101 -13.72 10.56 -25.97
CA ALA A 101 -12.41 10.38 -26.57
C ALA A 101 -11.33 11.19 -25.84
N LYS A 102 -11.62 12.45 -25.48
CA LYS A 102 -10.70 13.28 -24.70
C LYS A 102 -10.51 12.75 -23.28
N ALA A 103 -11.59 12.31 -22.63
CA ALA A 103 -11.54 11.77 -21.28
C ALA A 103 -10.68 10.48 -21.23
N LEU A 104 -10.88 9.55 -22.17
CA LEU A 104 -10.11 8.32 -22.26
C LEU A 104 -8.63 8.56 -22.58
N ALA A 105 -8.32 9.53 -23.47
CA ALA A 105 -6.95 9.92 -23.74
C ALA A 105 -6.24 10.47 -22.49
N GLN A 106 -6.92 11.31 -21.71
CA GLN A 106 -6.37 11.83 -20.46
C GLN A 106 -6.26 10.74 -19.38
N ALA A 107 -7.23 9.82 -19.30
CA ALA A 107 -7.17 8.68 -18.40
C ALA A 107 -5.98 7.75 -18.71
N ALA A 108 -5.66 7.55 -19.99
CA ALA A 108 -4.46 6.81 -20.40
C ALA A 108 -3.17 7.43 -19.86
N GLU A 109 -3.06 8.76 -19.84
CA GLU A 109 -1.90 9.44 -19.25
C GLU A 109 -1.84 9.26 -17.72
N VAL A 110 -2.98 9.32 -17.03
CA VAL A 110 -3.05 9.02 -15.58
C VAL A 110 -2.57 7.59 -15.30
N MET A 111 -3.11 6.60 -16.01
CA MET A 111 -2.75 5.19 -15.83
C MET A 111 -1.26 4.92 -16.14
N LYS A 112 -0.71 5.59 -17.15
CA LYS A 112 0.72 5.56 -17.45
C LYS A 112 1.54 6.10 -16.29
N LEU A 113 1.19 7.26 -15.73
CA LEU A 113 1.91 7.84 -14.58
C LEU A 113 1.81 6.97 -13.32
N GLU A 114 0.65 6.37 -13.05
CA GLU A 114 0.50 5.38 -11.97
C GLU A 114 1.41 4.17 -12.17
N THR A 115 1.51 3.68 -13.41
CA THR A 115 2.41 2.57 -13.76
C THR A 115 3.86 2.97 -13.50
N GLU A 116 4.25 4.20 -13.85
CA GLU A 116 5.60 4.71 -13.60
C GLU A 116 5.94 4.81 -12.12
N VAL A 117 4.98 5.25 -11.28
CA VAL A 117 5.12 5.28 -9.81
C VAL A 117 5.29 3.86 -9.26
N LYS A 118 4.41 2.94 -9.65
CA LYS A 118 4.46 1.52 -9.21
C LYS A 118 5.77 0.86 -9.64
N ARG A 119 6.22 1.10 -10.87
CA ARG A 119 7.49 0.60 -11.41
C ARG A 119 8.69 1.16 -10.63
N ALA A 120 8.68 2.44 -10.29
CA ALA A 120 9.74 3.06 -9.50
C ALA A 120 9.79 2.49 -8.07
N HIS A 121 8.63 2.30 -7.43
CA HIS A 121 8.54 1.64 -6.12
C HIS A 121 9.02 0.18 -6.15
N LEU A 122 8.56 -0.59 -7.13
CA LEU A 122 9.01 -1.97 -7.30
C LEU A 122 10.53 -2.06 -7.55
N THR A 123 11.06 -1.14 -8.35
CA THR A 123 12.51 -1.05 -8.62
C THR A 123 13.30 -0.79 -7.32
N LEU A 124 12.85 0.15 -6.48
CA LEU A 124 13.45 0.43 -5.18
C LEU A 124 13.51 -0.85 -4.32
N LEU A 125 12.37 -1.53 -4.16
CA LEU A 125 12.28 -2.72 -3.33
C LEU A 125 13.13 -3.88 -3.85
N ILE A 126 13.17 -4.09 -5.18
CA ILE A 126 14.01 -5.13 -5.80
C ILE A 126 15.48 -4.84 -5.54
N ARG A 127 15.93 -3.60 -5.75
CA ARG A 127 17.34 -3.23 -5.55
C ARG A 127 17.76 -3.38 -4.10
N ILE A 128 16.94 -2.92 -3.15
CA ILE A 128 17.17 -3.11 -1.72
C ILE A 128 17.25 -4.61 -1.39
N ARG A 129 16.29 -5.43 -1.83
CA ARG A 129 16.29 -6.88 -1.61
C ARG A 129 17.56 -7.55 -2.13
N ASN A 130 18.12 -7.06 -3.23
CA ASN A 130 19.34 -7.61 -3.84
C ASN A 130 20.62 -7.22 -3.09
N THR A 131 20.55 -6.28 -2.14
CA THR A 131 21.67 -6.00 -1.21
C THR A 131 21.76 -7.02 -0.08
N LEU A 132 20.69 -7.78 0.18
CA LEU A 132 20.55 -8.67 1.33
C LEU A 132 20.94 -10.11 0.99
N SER A 133 21.57 -10.79 1.95
CA SER A 133 21.88 -12.23 1.86
C SER A 133 20.64 -13.11 2.02
N ASP A 134 20.74 -14.38 1.63
CA ASP A 134 19.66 -15.36 1.83
C ASP A 134 19.25 -15.52 3.30
N THR A 135 20.23 -15.52 4.20
CA THR A 135 19.99 -15.57 5.65
C THR A 135 19.24 -14.34 6.14
N GLN A 136 19.62 -13.13 5.70
CA GLN A 136 18.95 -11.88 6.06
C GLN A 136 17.51 -11.85 5.54
N ARG A 137 17.28 -12.26 4.28
CA ARG A 137 15.93 -12.35 3.69
C ARG A 137 15.05 -13.36 4.42
N SER A 138 15.60 -14.50 4.82
CA SER A 138 14.88 -15.52 5.60
C SER A 138 14.49 -14.99 6.97
N LYS A 139 15.39 -14.26 7.64
CA LYS A 139 15.12 -13.62 8.93
C LYS A 139 14.02 -12.55 8.81
N LEU A 140 14.05 -11.70 7.78
CA LEU A 140 12.99 -10.72 7.52
C LEU A 140 11.62 -11.37 7.26
N GLN A 141 11.57 -12.52 6.58
CA GLN A 141 10.32 -13.26 6.41
C GLN A 141 9.77 -13.78 7.75
N ALA A 142 10.65 -14.23 8.65
CA ALA A 142 10.24 -14.65 9.99
C ALA A 142 9.71 -13.47 10.81
N LEU A 143 10.41 -12.33 10.80
CA LEU A 143 9.99 -11.09 11.46
C LEU A 143 8.62 -10.62 10.97
N ARG A 144 8.35 -10.67 9.66
CA ARG A 144 7.03 -10.33 9.11
C ARG A 144 5.91 -11.24 9.63
N ARG A 145 6.17 -12.53 9.81
CA ARG A 145 5.17 -13.49 10.32
C ARG A 145 4.92 -13.32 11.81
N ALA A 146 5.92 -12.88 12.57
CA ALA A 146 5.80 -12.65 14.00
C ALA A 146 4.88 -11.45 14.33
N GLY A 147 4.67 -10.54 13.38
CA GLY A 147 3.96 -9.28 13.61
C GLY A 147 4.82 -8.29 14.42
N PRO A 148 4.50 -6.98 14.39
CA PRO A 148 5.05 -6.04 15.34
C PRO A 148 4.57 -6.34 16.77
#